data_AF-A0A940IIE5-F1
#
_entry.id   AF-A0A940IIE5-F1
#
_cell.length_a   1.000
_cell.length_b   1.000
_cell.length_c   1.000
_cell.angle_alpha   90.00
_cell.angle_beta   90.00
_cell.angle_gamma   90.00
#
_symmetry.space_group_name_H-M   'P 1'
#
loop_
_entity.id
_entity.type
_entity.pdbx_description
1 polymer ?
#
loop_
_entity_poly.entity_id
_entity_poly.type
_entity_poly.pdbx_seq_one_letter_code
_entity_poly.pdbx_strand_id
1 'polypeptide(L)'
;MKEVNPEETTRAYAFEMWMNAPMPMVTLFKTLDVTNLVRTSRKNGLKFNMLKCWCIGKAASGVKEFYMLPVGDKLIRYDSIAVNTIVANREGEVSSCDIPFSNDLGQFNEDYLRLTQQVAENCRNHDITDSMVIGTSALVQYEIDGAVGM
;
A
#
# COMPACT_ATOMS: atom_id res chain seq x y z
N MET A 1 6.15 -16.04 -2.18
CA MET A 1 4.71 -16.28 -2.41
C MET A 1 4.40 -17.76 -2.29
N LYS A 2 3.28 -18.11 -1.65
CA LYS A 2 2.82 -19.50 -1.46
C LYS A 2 1.31 -19.57 -1.60
N GLU A 3 0.81 -20.57 -2.31
CA GLU A 3 -0.61 -20.91 -2.28
C GLU A 3 -0.96 -21.45 -0.90
N VAL A 4 -2.11 -21.02 -0.37
CA VAL A 4 -2.62 -21.48 0.93
C VAL A 4 -4.01 -22.06 0.75
N ASN A 5 -4.28 -23.16 1.42
CA ASN A 5 -5.61 -23.76 1.44
C ASN A 5 -6.56 -22.86 2.26
N PRO A 6 -7.62 -22.27 1.68
CA PRO A 6 -8.53 -21.39 2.41
C PRO A 6 -9.19 -22.07 3.62
N GLU A 7 -9.46 -23.37 3.52
CA GLU A 7 -10.06 -24.21 4.59
C GLU A 7 -9.18 -24.32 5.83
N GLU A 8 -7.87 -24.13 5.70
CA GLU A 8 -6.93 -24.12 6.82
C GLU A 8 -6.81 -22.74 7.48
N THR A 9 -7.60 -21.76 7.03
CA THR A 9 -7.59 -20.39 7.55
C THR A 9 -8.90 -20.03 8.25
N THR A 10 -8.87 -19.02 9.10
CA THR A 10 -10.09 -18.44 9.70
C THR A 10 -10.97 -17.70 8.69
N ARG A 11 -10.62 -17.71 7.40
CA ARG A 11 -11.30 -16.98 6.33
C ARG A 11 -11.95 -17.89 5.28
N ALA A 12 -12.01 -19.20 5.49
CA ALA A 12 -12.60 -20.17 4.56
C ALA A 12 -13.97 -19.71 4.02
N TYR A 13 -14.92 -19.45 4.92
CA TYR A 13 -16.25 -18.94 4.57
C TYR A 13 -16.22 -17.62 3.79
N ALA A 14 -15.38 -16.68 4.20
CA ALA A 14 -15.26 -15.40 3.50
C ALA A 14 -14.68 -15.58 2.10
N PHE A 15 -13.69 -16.46 1.94
CA PHE A 15 -13.14 -16.77 0.63
C PHE A 15 -14.22 -17.38 -0.27
N GLU A 16 -14.90 -18.45 0.18
CA GLU A 16 -15.99 -19.09 -0.58
C GLU A 16 -17.08 -18.09 -1.00
N MET A 17 -17.53 -17.25 -0.07
CA MET A 17 -18.57 -16.26 -0.32
C MET A 17 -18.13 -15.16 -1.30
N TRP A 18 -16.94 -14.60 -1.10
CA TRP A 18 -16.52 -13.39 -1.82
C TRP A 18 -15.83 -13.68 -3.16
N MET A 19 -15.28 -14.87 -3.36
CA MET A 19 -14.56 -15.20 -4.61
C MET A 19 -15.42 -15.09 -5.87
N ASN A 20 -16.72 -15.37 -5.74
CA ASN A 20 -17.67 -15.32 -6.85
C ASN A 20 -18.51 -14.04 -6.83
N ALA A 21 -18.28 -13.13 -5.87
CA ALA A 21 -19.02 -11.88 -5.83
C ALA A 21 -18.54 -10.95 -6.96
N PRO A 22 -19.46 -10.25 -7.65
CA PRO A 22 -19.09 -9.36 -8.75
C PRO A 22 -18.26 -8.15 -8.29
N MET A 23 -18.39 -7.75 -7.02
CA MET A 23 -17.66 -6.63 -6.43
C MET A 23 -17.39 -6.84 -4.93
N PRO A 24 -16.37 -7.65 -4.55
CA PRO A 24 -16.08 -7.98 -3.15
C PRO A 24 -15.26 -6.89 -2.44
N MET A 25 -15.57 -5.62 -2.71
CA MET A 25 -14.80 -4.48 -2.19
C MET A 25 -15.71 -3.49 -1.48
N VAL A 26 -15.24 -3.00 -0.33
CA VAL A 26 -15.88 -1.92 0.42
C VAL A 26 -14.84 -0.85 0.66
N THR A 27 -15.21 0.41 0.43
CA THR A 27 -14.32 1.54 0.68
C THR A 27 -14.76 2.29 1.93
N LEU A 28 -13.81 2.45 2.86
CA LEU A 28 -13.96 3.23 4.08
C LEU A 28 -12.98 4.40 4.04
N PHE A 29 -13.45 5.58 4.48
CA PHE A 29 -12.61 6.78 4.56
C PHE A 29 -12.65 7.36 5.96
N LYS A 30 -11.52 7.91 6.40
CA LYS A 30 -11.40 8.57 7.70
C LYS A 30 -10.39 9.71 7.63
N THR A 31 -10.79 10.88 8.10
CA THR A 31 -9.87 12.00 8.33
C THR A 31 -8.93 11.66 9.49
N LEU A 32 -7.63 11.69 9.20
CA LEU A 32 -6.56 11.42 10.18
C LEU A 32 -5.90 12.74 10.60
N ASP A 33 -5.70 12.95 11.90
CA ASP A 33 -4.86 14.04 12.39
C ASP A 33 -3.38 13.73 12.12
N VAL A 34 -2.79 14.48 11.20
CA VAL A 34 -1.38 14.32 10.79
C VAL A 34 -0.44 15.33 11.43
N THR A 35 -0.88 16.08 12.45
CA THR A 35 -0.08 17.14 13.09
C THR A 35 1.30 16.65 13.53
N ASN A 36 1.35 15.48 14.18
CA ASN A 36 2.61 14.88 14.62
C ASN A 36 3.50 14.48 13.44
N LEU A 37 2.91 13.95 12.37
CA LEU A 37 3.65 13.56 11.17
C LEU A 37 4.27 14.77 10.46
N VAL A 38 3.54 15.89 10.38
CA VAL A 38 4.02 17.16 9.82
C VAL A 38 5.18 17.71 10.67
N ARG A 39 5.06 17.69 12.00
CA ARG A 39 6.14 18.12 12.90
C ARG A 39 7.40 17.27 12.72
N THR A 40 7.24 15.96 12.65
CA THR A 40 8.35 15.02 12.42
C THR A 40 9.01 15.23 11.06
N SER A 41 8.21 15.47 10.01
CA SER A 41 8.71 15.80 8.66
C SER A 41 9.60 17.04 8.70
N ARG A 42 9.10 18.14 9.27
CA ARG A 42 9.84 19.41 9.35
C ARG A 42 11.10 19.31 10.22
N LYS A 43 11.00 18.64 11.37
CA LYS A 43 12.12 18.53 12.32
C LYS A 43 13.28 17.71 11.76
N ASN A 44 12.99 16.65 11.01
CA ASN A 44 14.01 15.69 10.55
C ASN A 44 14.33 15.81 9.05
N GLY A 45 13.73 16.76 8.33
CA GLY A 45 13.95 16.92 6.88
C GLY A 45 13.39 15.78 6.01
N LEU A 46 12.50 14.96 6.57
CA LEU A 46 11.93 13.79 5.88
C LEU A 46 10.69 14.20 5.06
N LYS A 47 10.53 13.65 3.85
CA LYS A 47 9.35 13.92 3.01
C LYS A 47 8.06 13.48 3.71
N PHE A 48 7.04 14.34 3.73
CA PHE A 48 5.75 14.01 4.34
C PHE A 48 5.08 12.77 3.73
N ASN A 49 5.05 12.66 2.40
CA ASN A 49 4.49 11.49 1.73
C ASN A 49 5.27 10.19 2.01
N MET A 50 6.60 10.27 2.15
CA MET A 50 7.42 9.13 2.55
C MET A 50 7.00 8.64 3.95
N LEU A 51 6.91 9.56 4.93
CA LEU A 51 6.50 9.22 6.29
C LEU A 51 5.10 8.62 6.34
N LYS A 52 4.16 9.13 5.53
CA LYS A 52 2.81 8.57 5.39
C LYS A 52 2.86 7.13 4.86
N CYS A 53 3.64 6.87 3.80
CA CYS A 53 3.81 5.53 3.25
C CYS A 53 4.41 4.58 4.29
N TRP A 54 5.41 5.03 5.05
CA TRP A 54 6.01 4.24 6.12
C TRP A 54 4.99 3.88 7.20
N CYS A 55 4.17 4.84 7.66
CA CYS A 55 3.10 4.57 8.62
C CYS A 55 2.08 3.55 8.10
N ILE A 56 1.72 3.63 6.82
CA ILE A 56 0.79 2.68 6.19
C ILE A 56 1.41 1.27 6.15
N GLY A 57 2.66 1.13 5.69
CA GLY A 57 3.36 -0.16 5.71
C GLY A 57 3.53 -0.70 7.13
N LYS A 58 3.80 0.17 8.11
CA LYS A 58 3.92 -0.20 9.51
C LYS A 58 2.61 -0.71 10.10
N ALA A 59 1.49 -0.08 9.78
CA ALA A 59 0.18 -0.56 10.18
C ALA A 59 -0.18 -1.89 9.48
N ALA A 60 0.04 -1.96 8.16
CA ALA A 60 -0.32 -3.13 7.38
C ALA A 60 0.49 -4.38 7.78
N SER A 61 1.78 -4.23 8.06
CA SER A 61 2.65 -5.32 8.52
C SER A 61 2.26 -5.91 9.88
N GLY A 62 1.44 -5.21 10.67
CA GLY A 62 0.87 -5.73 11.91
C GLY A 62 -0.35 -6.64 11.73
N VAL A 63 -0.89 -6.75 10.51
CA VAL A 63 -2.16 -7.46 10.24
C VAL A 63 -1.91 -8.58 9.23
N LYS A 64 -2.09 -9.83 9.68
CA LYS A 64 -1.81 -11.03 8.88
C LYS A 64 -2.63 -11.09 7.58
N GLU A 65 -3.83 -10.51 7.56
CA GLU A 65 -4.72 -10.49 6.41
C GLU A 65 -4.16 -9.65 5.25
N PHE A 66 -3.34 -8.63 5.53
CA PHE A 66 -2.63 -7.84 4.52
C PHE A 66 -1.42 -8.56 3.92
N TYR A 67 -1.28 -9.87 4.16
CA TYR A 67 -0.33 -10.72 3.46
C TYR A 67 -1.01 -11.72 2.54
N MET A 68 -2.34 -11.66 2.39
CA MET A 68 -3.11 -12.61 1.60
C MET A 68 -3.96 -11.90 0.55
N LEU A 69 -3.92 -12.40 -0.68
CA LEU A 69 -4.67 -11.88 -1.81
C LEU A 69 -5.21 -13.04 -2.66
N PRO A 70 -6.50 -13.05 -3.01
CA PRO A 70 -6.99 -13.96 -4.03
C PRO A 70 -6.46 -13.62 -5.42
N VAL A 71 -5.94 -14.60 -6.14
CA VAL A 71 -5.43 -14.48 -7.51
C VAL A 71 -6.02 -15.61 -8.34
N GLY A 72 -6.90 -15.26 -9.28
CA GLY A 72 -7.68 -16.27 -10.00
C GLY A 72 -8.62 -17.01 -9.04
N ASP A 73 -8.49 -18.34 -8.96
CA ASP A 73 -9.23 -19.22 -8.05
C ASP A 73 -8.44 -19.57 -6.77
N LYS A 74 -7.27 -18.97 -6.57
CA LYS A 74 -6.32 -19.32 -5.51
C LYS A 74 -6.21 -18.25 -4.45
N LEU A 75 -5.96 -18.66 -3.21
CA LEU A 75 -5.53 -17.75 -2.15
C LEU A 75 -4.01 -17.76 -2.07
N ILE A 76 -3.38 -16.62 -2.33
CA ILE A 76 -1.92 -16.47 -2.29
C ILE A 76 -1.52 -15.73 -1.03
N ARG A 77 -0.54 -16.27 -0.32
CA ARG A 77 0.16 -15.61 0.79
C ARG A 77 1.52 -15.10 0.36
N TYR A 78 1.82 -13.87 0.73
CA TYR A 78 3.11 -13.21 0.56
C TYR A 78 3.86 -13.20 1.89
N ASP A 79 5.20 -13.17 1.81
CA ASP A 79 6.06 -13.15 2.99
C ASP A 79 6.46 -11.71 3.39
N SER A 80 6.28 -10.76 2.47
CA SER A 80 6.66 -9.35 2.59
C SER A 80 5.54 -8.42 2.14
N ILE A 81 5.64 -7.16 2.59
CA ILE A 81 4.78 -6.06 2.16
C ILE A 81 5.61 -5.05 1.38
N ALA A 82 5.01 -4.46 0.35
CA ALA A 82 5.45 -3.23 -0.26
C ALA A 82 4.35 -2.16 -0.13
N VAL A 83 4.73 -0.89 -0.21
CA VAL A 83 3.81 0.24 -0.19
C VAL A 83 3.93 0.98 -1.51
N ASN A 84 2.81 1.12 -2.24
CA ASN A 84 2.78 1.81 -3.52
C ASN A 84 2.54 3.31 -3.34
N THR A 85 3.28 4.14 -4.07
CA THR A 85 3.04 5.58 -4.19
C THR A 85 3.00 6.01 -5.66
N ILE A 86 2.26 7.07 -5.95
CA ILE A 86 2.26 7.72 -7.26
C ILE A 86 3.34 8.78 -7.30
N VAL A 87 4.10 8.82 -8.40
CA VAL A 87 5.23 9.71 -8.65
C VAL A 87 4.92 10.55 -9.88
N ALA A 88 5.07 11.88 -9.76
CA ALA A 88 5.05 12.75 -10.93
C ALA A 88 6.36 12.56 -11.72
N ASN A 89 6.26 12.24 -13.00
CA ASN A 89 7.42 11.99 -13.85
C ASN A 89 7.86 13.26 -14.60
N ARG A 90 9.06 13.20 -15.21
CA ARG A 90 9.65 14.35 -15.93
C ARG A 90 8.86 14.79 -17.17
N GLU A 91 7.95 13.96 -17.67
CA GLU A 91 7.09 14.26 -18.82
C GLU A 91 5.81 15.00 -18.40
N GLY A 92 5.62 15.24 -17.09
CA GLY A 92 4.43 15.88 -16.55
C GLY A 92 3.26 14.91 -16.34
N GLU A 93 3.49 13.62 -16.52
CA GLU A 93 2.53 12.54 -16.24
C GLU A 93 2.81 11.90 -14.86
N VAL A 94 2.18 10.76 -14.58
CA VAL A 94 2.34 10.01 -13.34
C VAL A 94 2.75 8.56 -13.60
N SER A 95 3.54 8.00 -12.69
CA SER A 95 3.97 6.60 -12.73
C SER A 95 3.83 5.97 -11.33
N SER A 96 3.59 4.66 -11.26
CA SER A 96 3.47 3.93 -9.99
C SER A 96 4.85 3.49 -9.46
N CYS A 97 5.02 3.47 -8.14
CA CYS A 97 6.27 3.07 -7.51
C CYS A 97 6.00 2.27 -6.23
N ASP A 98 6.26 0.97 -6.28
CA ASP A 98 6.25 0.07 -5.14
C ASP A 98 7.54 0.20 -4.35
N ILE A 99 7.43 0.51 -3.05
CA ILE A 99 8.56 0.62 -2.14
C ILE A 99 8.55 -0.60 -1.20
N PRO A 100 9.61 -1.42 -1.16
CA PRO A 100 9.70 -2.51 -0.18
C PRO A 100 9.54 -1.97 1.24
N PHE A 101 8.65 -2.56 2.04
CA PHE A 101 8.46 -2.08 3.40
C PHE A 101 9.62 -2.53 4.29
N SER A 102 10.20 -1.58 5.05
CA SER A 102 11.16 -1.85 6.11
C SER A 102 10.66 -1.26 7.43
N ASN A 103 10.80 -2.03 8.50
CA ASN A 103 10.56 -1.54 9.86
C ASN A 103 11.60 -0.50 10.30
N ASP A 104 12.76 -0.48 9.65
CA ASP A 104 13.75 0.57 9.83
C ASP A 104 13.39 1.78 8.97
N LEU A 105 13.16 2.92 9.62
CA LEU A 105 12.74 4.16 8.95
C LEU A 105 13.84 4.72 8.04
N GLY A 106 15.11 4.53 8.39
CA GLY A 106 16.24 4.98 7.59
C GLY A 106 16.29 4.25 6.26
N GLN A 107 16.28 2.91 6.31
CA GLN A 107 16.25 2.04 5.14
C GLN A 107 15.05 2.34 4.24
N PHE A 108 13.84 2.46 4.83
CA PHE A 108 12.65 2.78 4.03
C PHE A 108 12.76 4.15 3.36
N ASN A 109 13.33 5.15 4.04
CA ASN A 109 13.54 6.47 3.44
C ASN A 109 14.56 6.43 2.28
N GLU A 110 15.66 5.69 2.43
CA GLU A 110 16.66 5.52 1.37
C GLU A 110 16.05 4.87 0.14
N ASP A 111 15.30 3.77 0.32
CA ASP A 111 14.61 3.09 -0.77
C ASP A 111 13.54 3.97 -1.41
N TYR A 112 12.74 4.67 -0.60
CA TYR A 112 11.74 5.61 -1.09
C TYR A 112 12.36 6.68 -1.99
N LEU A 113 13.43 7.34 -1.54
CA LEU A 113 14.06 8.41 -2.30
C LEU A 113 14.69 7.89 -3.60
N ARG A 114 15.43 6.78 -3.53
CA ARG A 114 16.09 6.17 -4.68
C ARG A 114 15.09 5.71 -5.73
N LEU A 115 14.07 4.95 -5.34
CA LEU A 115 13.11 4.37 -6.27
C LEU A 115 12.20 5.43 -6.88
N THR A 116 11.70 6.38 -6.08
CA THR A 116 10.85 7.46 -6.61
C THR A 116 11.62 8.38 -7.56
N GLN A 117 12.91 8.62 -7.30
CA GLN A 117 13.75 9.37 -8.24
C GLN A 117 13.92 8.60 -9.56
N GLN A 118 14.23 7.30 -9.51
CA GLN A 118 14.37 6.47 -10.70
C GLN A 118 13.09 6.49 -11.55
N VAL A 119 11.93 6.28 -10.91
CA VAL A 119 10.61 6.32 -11.58
C VAL A 119 10.33 7.69 -12.19
N ALA A 120 10.64 8.78 -11.49
CA ALA A 120 10.44 10.13 -12.00
C ALA A 120 11.30 10.43 -13.24
N GLU A 121 12.52 9.89 -13.29
CA GLU A 121 13.49 10.12 -14.38
C GLU A 121 13.26 9.22 -15.59
N ASN A 122 12.85 7.96 -15.37
CA ASN A 122 12.70 6.97 -16.44
C ASN A 122 11.27 6.84 -16.98
N CYS A 123 10.29 7.46 -16.33
CA CYS A 123 8.86 7.41 -16.67
C CYS A 123 8.28 5.98 -16.73
N ARG A 124 8.84 5.04 -15.96
CA ARG A 124 8.40 3.64 -15.91
C ARG A 124 7.95 3.29 -14.51
N ASN A 125 6.88 2.51 -14.44
CA ASN A 125 6.41 1.94 -13.19
C ASN A 125 7.49 1.05 -12.58
N HIS A 126 7.58 1.08 -11.25
CA HIS A 126 8.36 0.14 -10.47
C HIS A 126 7.39 -0.75 -9.71
N ASP A 127 7.23 -1.99 -10.16
CA ASP A 127 6.27 -2.94 -9.61
C ASP A 127 6.99 -4.12 -8.94
N ILE A 128 6.56 -4.49 -7.73
CA ILE A 128 7.10 -5.62 -6.95
C ILE A 128 6.07 -6.75 -6.96
N THR A 129 6.38 -7.85 -7.65
CA THR A 129 5.43 -8.96 -7.87
C THR A 129 5.45 -10.02 -6.76
N ASP A 130 6.51 -10.07 -5.95
CA ASP A 130 6.74 -11.08 -4.92
C ASP A 130 6.35 -10.62 -3.50
N SER A 131 5.74 -9.43 -3.38
CA SER A 131 5.26 -8.85 -2.13
C SER A 131 3.78 -8.50 -2.21
N MET A 132 3.09 -8.47 -1.07
CA MET A 132 1.75 -7.87 -1.03
C MET A 132 1.89 -6.35 -1.10
N VAL A 133 1.30 -5.73 -2.12
CA VAL A 133 1.40 -4.29 -2.35
C VAL A 133 0.20 -3.57 -1.72
N ILE A 134 0.49 -2.67 -0.79
CA ILE A 134 -0.51 -1.79 -0.18
C ILE A 134 -0.57 -0.49 -0.97
N GLY A 135 -1.65 -0.32 -1.75
CA GLY A 135 -1.94 0.88 -2.50
C GLY A 135 -2.14 2.10 -1.60
N THR A 136 -1.41 3.19 -1.83
CA THR A 136 -1.64 4.46 -1.14
C THR A 136 -2.24 5.49 -2.10
N SER A 137 -3.55 5.39 -2.30
CA SER A 137 -4.30 6.41 -3.04
C SER A 137 -4.57 7.59 -2.11
N ALA A 138 -3.89 8.71 -2.33
CA ALA A 138 -4.23 9.96 -1.69
C ALA A 138 -5.13 10.76 -2.62
N LEU A 139 -6.44 10.78 -2.35
CA LEU A 139 -7.33 11.79 -2.93
C LEU A 139 -7.06 13.09 -2.19
N VAL A 140 -6.17 13.92 -2.73
CA VAL A 140 -5.63 15.12 -2.05
C VAL A 140 -6.63 16.29 -1.97
N GLN A 141 -7.90 16.11 -2.33
CA GLN A 141 -8.85 17.21 -2.53
C GLN A 141 -10.26 17.07 -1.95
N TYR A 142 -10.58 16.08 -1.11
CA TYR A 142 -11.93 16.02 -0.52
C TYR A 142 -11.92 15.57 0.95
N GLU A 143 -12.62 16.32 1.81
CA GLU A 143 -13.15 15.84 3.10
C GLU A 143 -14.44 15.09 2.82
N ILE A 144 -14.53 13.77 3.07
CA ILE A 144 -15.82 13.05 3.01
C ILE A 144 -15.91 11.98 4.12
N ASP A 145 -16.96 12.08 4.92
CA ASP A 145 -17.32 11.29 6.12
C ASP A 145 -18.26 10.08 5.83
N GLY A 146 -18.11 9.40 4.68
CA GLY A 146 -19.08 8.39 4.22
C GLY A 146 -18.47 7.04 3.80
N ALA A 147 -19.27 5.97 3.93
CA ALA A 147 -19.01 4.65 3.35
C ALA A 147 -19.96 4.43 2.17
N VAL A 148 -19.43 4.00 1.02
CA VAL A 148 -20.21 3.63 -0.18
C VAL A 148 -19.91 2.17 -0.49
N GLY A 149 -20.94 1.34 -0.40
CA GLY A 149 -20.96 0.05 -1.09
C GLY A 149 -21.53 0.28 -2.49
N MET A 150 -20.89 -0.27 -3.51
CA MET A 150 -21.53 -0.47 -4.81
C MET A 150 -22.17 -1.85 -4.83
#